data_AF-I3XS56-F1
#
_entry.id   AF-I3XS56-F1
#
_cell.length_a   1.000
_cell.length_b   1.000
_cell.length_c   1.000
_cell.angle_alpha   90.00
_cell.angle_beta   90.00
_cell.angle_gamma   90.00
#
_symmetry.space_group_name_H-M   'P 1'
#
loop_
_entity.id
_entity.type
_entity.pdbx_description
1 polymer ?
#
loop_
_entity_poly.entity_id
_entity_poly.type
_entity_poly.pdbx_seq_one_letter_code
_entity_poly.pdbx_strand_id
1 'polypeptide(L)'
;MWMYSELYSCPLTVILGTFTYRGYKGWSVLPILNYRVSILRGDDAWRTVTNIREPQWYKRCLDTCRSIVDGITSTGNIVIDLSLNASFYGGIGTYILLETGLRPLSLDIVNTMVFKFYLRPYTSGGSYVEGRLEDWLLLQTGLREGLMKPVLDACESLGSVKDDTCIINSDLGEVAITRGYINEDGWLHIVPDNSPFRHVLTRVNQS
;
A
#
# COMPACT_ATOMS: atom_id res chain seq x y z
N MET A 1 24.81 24.12 -2.08
CA MET A 1 23.57 23.35 -2.29
C MET A 1 23.83 21.94 -1.77
N TRP A 2 23.05 21.43 -0.81
CA TRP A 2 23.24 20.07 -0.29
C TRP A 2 22.74 19.05 -1.32
N MET A 3 23.52 18.00 -1.58
CA MET A 3 23.18 16.92 -2.50
C MET A 3 23.17 15.59 -1.74
N TYR A 4 22.25 14.70 -2.09
CA TYR A 4 22.23 13.34 -1.56
C TYR A 4 22.96 12.40 -2.53
N SER A 5 23.59 11.37 -1.98
CA SER A 5 24.16 10.23 -2.70
C SER A 5 23.17 9.06 -2.79
N GLU A 6 22.31 8.91 -1.78
CA GLU A 6 21.29 7.84 -1.73
C GLU A 6 19.91 8.40 -1.37
N LEU A 7 18.87 7.91 -2.06
CA LEU A 7 17.47 8.17 -1.76
C LEU A 7 16.73 6.85 -1.54
N TYR A 8 16.08 6.74 -0.39
CA TYR A 8 15.15 5.69 -0.03
C TYR A 8 13.77 6.32 0.08
N SER A 9 12.83 5.98 -0.81
CA SER A 9 11.48 6.53 -0.77
C SER A 9 10.44 5.42 -0.65
N CYS A 10 9.75 5.40 0.48
CA CYS A 10 8.85 4.34 0.88
C CYS A 10 7.40 4.85 0.92
N PRO A 11 6.46 4.15 0.27
CA PRO A 11 5.04 4.48 0.32
C PRO A 11 4.40 4.10 1.66
N LEU A 12 3.32 4.79 2.01
CA LEU A 12 2.38 4.31 3.03
C LEU A 12 1.61 3.12 2.45
N THR A 13 1.64 1.98 3.15
CA THR A 13 0.90 0.78 2.75
C THR A 13 -0.38 0.63 3.57
N VAL A 14 -1.50 0.50 2.87
CA VAL A 14 -2.82 0.16 3.41
C VAL A 14 -2.99 -1.35 3.36
N ILE A 15 -3.46 -1.94 4.45
CA ILE A 15 -3.92 -3.33 4.50
C ILE A 15 -5.43 -3.31 4.23
N LEU A 16 -5.81 -3.76 3.03
CA LEU A 16 -7.21 -3.79 2.60
C LEU A 16 -8.00 -4.85 3.36
N GLY A 17 -7.35 -5.97 3.70
CA GLY A 17 -7.98 -7.03 4.48
C GLY A 17 -7.17 -8.31 4.55
N THR A 18 -7.78 -9.34 5.12
CA THR A 18 -7.20 -10.66 5.31
C THR A 18 -7.99 -11.75 4.63
N PHE A 19 -7.38 -12.93 4.54
CA PHE A 19 -8.05 -14.16 4.18
C PHE A 19 -7.38 -15.34 4.90
N THR A 20 -8.12 -16.43 5.04
CA THR A 20 -7.59 -17.72 5.47
C THR A 20 -7.85 -18.74 4.37
N TYR A 21 -6.79 -19.36 3.83
CA TYR A 21 -6.90 -20.38 2.78
C TYR A 21 -6.15 -21.64 3.18
N ARG A 22 -6.88 -22.76 3.34
CA ARG A 22 -6.32 -24.06 3.75
C ARG A 22 -5.44 -23.99 5.01
N GLY A 23 -5.84 -23.17 5.99
CA GLY A 23 -5.12 -22.98 7.25
C GLY A 23 -4.00 -21.94 7.21
N TYR A 24 -3.67 -21.39 6.05
CA TYR A 24 -2.69 -20.32 5.91
C TYR A 24 -3.37 -18.96 5.99
N LYS A 25 -2.78 -18.05 6.75
CA LYS A 25 -3.22 -16.66 6.86
C LYS A 25 -2.59 -15.80 5.78
N GLY A 26 -3.35 -14.88 5.20
CA GLY A 26 -2.87 -13.95 4.20
C GLY A 26 -3.53 -12.57 4.28
N TRP A 27 -2.99 -11.63 3.51
CA TRP A 27 -3.36 -10.22 3.47
C TRP A 27 -3.40 -9.69 2.05
N SER A 28 -4.31 -8.77 1.79
CA SER A 28 -4.34 -7.93 0.58
C SER A 28 -3.92 -6.51 0.96
N VAL A 29 -3.02 -5.89 0.20
CA VAL A 29 -2.45 -4.58 0.52
C VAL A 29 -2.34 -3.69 -0.70
N LEU A 30 -2.34 -2.38 -0.46
CA LEU A 30 -2.24 -1.33 -1.46
C LEU A 30 -1.24 -0.24 -0.97
N PRO A 31 -0.04 -0.13 -1.57
CA PRO A 31 0.86 0.98 -1.34
C PRO A 31 0.32 2.26 -2.02
N ILE A 32 0.49 3.40 -1.35
CA ILE A 32 0.01 4.71 -1.80
C ILE A 32 1.17 5.60 -2.23
N LEU A 33 1.14 6.06 -3.49
CA LEU A 33 2.18 6.86 -4.13
C LEU A 33 2.30 8.25 -3.51
N ASN A 34 1.19 8.92 -3.24
CA ASN A 34 1.16 10.31 -2.80
C ASN A 34 1.27 10.49 -1.28
N TYR A 35 1.58 9.44 -0.51
CA TYR A 35 1.89 9.51 0.92
C TYR A 35 3.17 8.72 1.19
N ARG A 36 4.28 9.44 1.42
CA ARG A 36 5.62 8.84 1.42
C ARG A 36 6.50 9.39 2.54
N VAL A 37 7.44 8.55 2.95
CA VAL A 37 8.64 8.95 3.69
C VAL A 37 9.84 8.77 2.77
N SER A 38 10.70 9.79 2.72
CA SER A 38 11.97 9.75 2.01
C SER A 38 13.11 9.94 3.00
N ILE A 39 14.06 9.01 2.99
CA ILE A 39 15.32 9.10 3.72
C ILE A 39 16.41 9.38 2.68
N LEU A 40 17.08 10.53 2.84
CA LEU A 40 18.14 11.01 1.98
C LEU A 40 19.46 10.92 2.73
N ARG A 41 20.47 10.28 2.13
CA ARG A 41 21.84 10.22 2.66
C ARG A 41 22.73 11.16 1.87
N GLY A 42 23.38 12.10 2.55
CA GLY A 42 24.53 12.84 2.02
C GLY A 42 25.82 12.38 2.69
N ASP A 43 26.93 13.07 2.45
CA ASP A 43 28.27 12.65 2.88
C ASP A 43 28.37 12.37 4.39
N ASP A 44 27.85 13.27 5.24
CA ASP A 44 27.90 13.14 6.71
C ASP A 44 26.54 13.28 7.40
N ALA A 45 25.43 13.28 6.64
CA ALA A 45 24.12 13.59 7.18
C ALA A 45 22.98 12.80 6.55
N TRP A 46 22.05 12.39 7.40
CA TRP A 46 20.76 11.84 7.00
C TRP A 46 19.68 12.92 7.11
N ARG A 47 18.78 12.97 6.13
CA ARG A 47 17.60 13.84 6.15
C ARG A 47 16.35 13.03 5.87
N THR A 48 15.33 13.23 6.70
CA THR A 48 14.00 12.65 6.49
C THR A 48 13.05 13.72 5.97
N VAL A 49 12.34 13.42 4.89
CA VAL A 49 11.31 14.27 4.29
C VAL A 49 10.03 13.46 4.17
N THR A 50 8.89 14.05 4.51
CA THR A 50 7.60 13.39 4.41
C THR A 50 6.48 14.38 4.11
N ASN A 51 5.44 13.90 3.46
CA ASN A 51 4.17 14.61 3.30
C ASN A 51 3.03 13.98 4.14
N ILE A 52 3.34 12.98 4.97
CA ILE A 52 2.39 12.32 5.86
C ILE A 52 2.27 13.15 7.14
N ARG A 53 1.07 13.66 7.41
CA ARG A 53 0.78 14.46 8.62
C ARG A 53 0.32 13.62 9.81
N GLU A 54 -0.34 12.51 9.54
CA GLU A 54 -0.90 11.63 10.56
C GLU A 54 0.23 10.87 11.30
N PRO A 55 0.45 11.09 12.61
CA PRO A 55 1.62 10.58 13.32
C PRO A 55 1.79 9.06 13.25
N GLN A 56 0.69 8.30 13.34
CA GLN A 56 0.74 6.83 13.29
C GLN A 56 1.12 6.31 11.88
N TRP A 57 0.62 6.97 10.83
CA TRP A 57 0.99 6.64 9.45
C TRP A 57 2.44 6.99 9.16
N TYR A 58 2.88 8.16 9.63
CA TYR A 58 4.27 8.59 9.50
C TYR A 58 5.21 7.61 10.19
N LYS A 59 4.91 7.22 11.43
CA LYS A 59 5.73 6.25 12.17
C LYS A 59 5.84 4.92 11.44
N ARG A 60 4.72 4.33 10.99
CA ARG A 60 4.72 3.08 10.22
C ARG A 60 5.61 3.19 8.99
N CYS A 61 5.41 4.23 8.18
CA CYS A 61 6.14 4.41 6.93
C CYS A 61 7.64 4.68 7.18
N LEU A 62 7.98 5.45 8.22
CA LEU A 62 9.35 5.69 8.65
C LEU A 62 10.06 4.42 9.10
N ASP A 63 9.39 3.60 9.92
CA ASP A 63 9.93 2.34 10.43
C ASP A 63 10.19 1.37 9.27
N THR A 64 9.24 1.25 8.33
CA THR A 64 9.46 0.51 7.07
C THR A 64 10.67 1.04 6.32
N CYS A 65 10.78 2.36 6.15
CA CYS A 65 11.88 2.93 5.36
C CYS A 65 13.26 2.75 6.01
N ARG A 66 13.33 2.85 7.33
CA ARG A 66 14.54 2.54 8.11
C ARG A 66 14.93 1.08 7.98
N SER A 67 13.97 0.16 8.08
CA SER A 67 14.25 -1.26 7.87
C SER A 67 14.84 -1.54 6.49
N ILE A 68 14.42 -0.84 5.43
CA ILE A 68 15.05 -0.99 4.12
C ILE A 68 16.45 -0.38 4.07
N VAL A 69 16.67 0.79 4.67
CA VAL A 69 18.01 1.40 4.81
C VAL A 69 18.98 0.43 5.49
N ASP A 70 18.51 -0.27 6.53
CA ASP A 70 19.30 -1.22 7.32
C ASP A 70 19.42 -2.62 6.65
N GLY A 71 18.80 -2.84 5.49
CA GLY A 71 18.82 -4.13 4.79
C GLY A 71 18.01 -5.23 5.46
N ILE A 72 17.04 -4.87 6.32
CA ILE A 72 16.19 -5.81 7.06
C ILE A 72 15.05 -6.30 6.17
N THR A 73 14.89 -7.63 6.07
CA THR A 73 13.86 -8.28 5.25
C THR A 73 12.68 -8.84 6.06
N SER A 74 12.81 -8.91 7.39
CA SER A 74 11.76 -9.35 8.31
C SER A 74 11.97 -8.72 9.69
N THR A 75 10.90 -8.18 10.26
CA THR A 75 10.91 -7.43 11.53
C THR A 75 10.17 -8.16 12.65
N GLY A 76 9.44 -9.23 12.32
CA GLY A 76 8.51 -9.89 13.26
C GLY A 76 7.22 -9.10 13.49
N ASN A 77 7.08 -7.91 12.88
CA ASN A 77 5.86 -7.13 12.86
C ASN A 77 5.22 -7.26 11.47
N ILE A 78 4.12 -8.02 11.40
CA ILE A 78 3.44 -8.33 10.14
C ILE A 78 3.07 -7.09 9.31
N VAL A 79 2.72 -5.99 9.96
CA VAL A 79 2.34 -4.74 9.28
C VAL A 79 3.55 -4.11 8.58
N ILE A 80 4.70 -4.12 9.25
CA ILE A 80 5.95 -3.60 8.69
C ILE A 80 6.45 -4.55 7.60
N ASP A 81 6.36 -5.86 7.81
CA ASP A 81 6.79 -6.87 6.83
C ASP A 81 5.96 -6.82 5.54
N LEU A 82 4.64 -6.60 5.65
CA LEU A 82 3.76 -6.33 4.50
C LEU A 82 4.15 -5.04 3.80
N SER A 83 4.43 -3.98 4.56
CA SER A 83 4.84 -2.68 4.01
C SER A 83 6.20 -2.75 3.30
N LEU A 84 7.14 -3.53 3.84
CA LEU A 84 8.44 -3.83 3.23
C LEU A 84 8.25 -4.54 1.89
N ASN A 85 7.49 -5.64 1.88
CA ASN A 85 7.24 -6.40 0.66
C ASN A 85 6.50 -5.56 -0.40
N ALA A 86 5.46 -4.83 -0.01
CA ALA A 86 4.72 -3.96 -0.91
C ALA A 86 5.60 -2.85 -1.52
N SER A 87 6.60 -2.37 -0.77
CA SER A 87 7.56 -1.38 -1.26
C SER A 87 8.45 -1.89 -2.39
N PHE A 88 8.61 -3.21 -2.59
CA PHE A 88 9.40 -3.77 -3.69
C PHE A 88 8.58 -4.08 -4.96
N TYR A 89 7.30 -4.46 -4.83
CA TYR A 89 6.48 -4.93 -5.96
C TYR A 89 5.44 -3.94 -6.48
N GLY A 90 4.78 -3.21 -5.58
CA GLY A 90 3.81 -2.18 -5.94
C GLY A 90 2.54 -2.75 -6.51
N GLY A 91 1.69 -1.86 -7.00
CA GLY A 91 0.33 -2.21 -7.38
C GLY A 91 -0.44 -2.77 -6.18
N ILE A 92 -1.49 -3.52 -6.43
CA ILE A 92 -2.22 -4.25 -5.40
C ILE A 92 -1.58 -5.64 -5.23
N GLY A 93 -1.33 -6.04 -3.99
CA GLY A 93 -0.64 -7.30 -3.69
C GLY A 93 -1.38 -8.18 -2.70
N THR A 94 -1.43 -9.48 -2.98
CA THR A 94 -1.89 -10.52 -2.04
C THR A 94 -0.70 -11.30 -1.53
N TYR A 95 -0.60 -11.45 -0.21
CA TYR A 95 0.51 -12.11 0.47
C TYR A 95 0.00 -13.22 1.40
N ILE A 96 0.79 -14.26 1.57
CA ILE A 96 0.52 -15.39 2.46
C ILE A 96 1.67 -15.58 3.44
N LEU A 97 1.35 -15.89 4.71
CA LEU A 97 2.35 -16.26 5.71
C LEU A 97 2.56 -17.77 5.69
N LEU A 98 3.77 -18.17 5.32
CA LEU A 98 4.26 -19.55 5.43
C LEU A 98 5.22 -19.67 6.62
N GLU A 99 5.63 -20.89 6.96
CA GLU A 99 6.62 -21.15 8.02
C GLU A 99 7.95 -20.40 7.78
N THR A 100 8.32 -20.19 6.50
CA THR A 100 9.54 -19.47 6.10
C THR A 100 9.33 -17.96 5.95
N GLY A 101 8.17 -17.44 6.34
CA GLY A 101 7.81 -16.03 6.32
C GLY A 101 6.78 -15.67 5.25
N LEU A 102 6.60 -14.36 5.06
CA LEU A 102 5.63 -13.78 4.14
C LEU A 102 6.07 -14.02 2.68
N ARG A 103 5.15 -14.43 1.80
CA ARG A 103 5.38 -14.64 0.37
C ARG A 103 4.28 -13.98 -0.46
N PRO A 104 4.61 -13.35 -1.60
CA PRO A 104 3.61 -12.87 -2.53
C PRO A 104 2.88 -14.07 -3.17
N LEU A 105 1.55 -13.99 -3.24
CA LEU A 105 0.70 -14.89 -4.02
C LEU A 105 0.32 -14.27 -5.36
N SER A 106 -0.04 -12.99 -5.35
CA SER A 106 -0.46 -12.23 -6.53
C SER A 106 0.01 -10.79 -6.40
N LEU A 107 0.43 -10.21 -7.52
CA LEU A 107 0.95 -8.86 -7.63
C LEU A 107 0.46 -8.29 -8.95
N ASP A 108 -0.43 -7.30 -8.90
CA ASP A 108 -1.04 -6.72 -10.08
C ASP A 108 -0.94 -5.20 -10.06
N ILE A 109 -0.61 -4.62 -11.22
CA ILE A 109 -0.73 -3.18 -11.41
C ILE A 109 -2.20 -2.76 -11.36
N VAL A 110 -2.48 -1.58 -10.84
CA VAL A 110 -3.81 -0.99 -10.81
C VAL A 110 -3.99 -0.04 -12.00
N ASN A 111 -5.09 -0.16 -12.76
CA ASN A 111 -5.39 0.77 -13.84
C ASN A 111 -5.89 2.12 -13.29
N THR A 112 -4.95 3.01 -12.94
CA THR A 112 -5.22 4.34 -12.39
C THR A 112 -5.73 5.35 -13.41
N MET A 113 -5.79 4.99 -14.70
CA MET A 113 -6.46 5.80 -15.73
C MET A 113 -7.98 5.65 -15.66
N VAL A 114 -8.46 4.48 -15.23
CA VAL A 114 -9.90 4.17 -15.13
C VAL A 114 -10.39 4.37 -13.71
N PHE A 115 -9.64 3.89 -12.71
CA PHE A 115 -10.05 3.91 -11.32
C PHE A 115 -9.40 5.03 -10.53
N LYS A 116 -10.20 5.65 -9.67
CA LYS A 116 -9.78 6.62 -8.65
C LYS A 116 -10.01 6.01 -7.29
N PHE A 117 -9.10 6.31 -6.37
CA PHE A 117 -9.11 5.77 -5.02
C PHE A 117 -9.19 6.91 -4.01
N TYR A 118 -9.98 6.70 -2.98
CA TYR A 118 -10.11 7.64 -1.87
C TYR A 118 -9.99 6.90 -0.55
N LEU A 119 -9.38 7.54 0.44
CA LEU A 119 -9.25 7.04 1.80
C LEU A 119 -9.98 7.99 2.74
N ARG A 120 -10.94 7.47 3.49
CA ARG A 120 -11.55 8.16 4.62
C ARG A 120 -10.95 7.62 5.92
N PRO A 121 -10.03 8.35 6.57
CA PRO A 121 -9.30 7.85 7.73
C PRO A 121 -10.22 7.58 8.92
N TYR A 122 -9.92 6.57 9.72
CA TYR A 122 -10.58 6.40 11.01
C TYR A 122 -10.08 7.44 12.03
N THR A 123 -10.99 7.92 12.87
CA THR A 123 -10.66 8.79 14.01
C THR A 123 -10.12 8.03 15.21
N SER A 124 -10.49 6.75 15.37
CA SER A 124 -10.00 5.86 16.44
C SER A 124 -10.36 4.40 16.14
N GLY A 125 -9.39 3.50 16.27
CA GLY A 125 -9.59 2.07 16.00
C GLY A 125 -9.71 1.79 14.50
N GLY A 126 -9.01 0.76 14.03
CA GLY A 126 -9.09 0.30 12.65
C GLY A 126 -9.45 -1.18 12.61
N SER A 127 -10.27 -1.55 11.63
CA SER A 127 -10.58 -2.94 11.33
C SER A 127 -10.61 -3.11 9.83
N TYR A 128 -10.05 -4.21 9.36
CA TYR A 128 -10.11 -4.59 7.96
C TYR A 128 -10.89 -5.89 7.81
N VAL A 129 -11.48 -6.07 6.63
CA VAL A 129 -12.35 -7.23 6.35
C VAL A 129 -11.56 -8.55 6.29
N GLU A 130 -12.15 -9.64 6.75
CA GLU A 130 -11.72 -10.99 6.37
C GLU A 130 -12.60 -11.49 5.21
N GLY A 131 -11.99 -11.65 4.04
CA GLY A 131 -12.65 -12.09 2.81
C GLY A 131 -12.12 -13.43 2.32
N ARG A 132 -12.73 -13.96 1.26
CA ARG A 132 -12.22 -15.15 0.59
C ARG A 132 -11.09 -14.77 -0.36
N LEU A 133 -10.13 -15.69 -0.58
CA LEU A 133 -9.01 -15.44 -1.49
C LEU A 133 -9.50 -15.15 -2.91
N GLU A 134 -10.55 -15.83 -3.36
CA GLU A 134 -11.12 -15.68 -4.70
C GLU A 134 -11.64 -14.25 -4.93
N ASP A 135 -12.27 -13.64 -3.92
CA ASP A 135 -12.80 -12.28 -4.02
C ASP A 135 -11.67 -11.25 -4.10
N TRP A 136 -10.57 -11.45 -3.35
CA TRP A 136 -9.37 -10.61 -3.46
C TRP A 136 -8.74 -10.71 -4.85
N LEU A 137 -8.61 -11.91 -5.41
CA LEU A 137 -8.05 -12.11 -6.75
C LEU A 137 -8.97 -11.54 -7.85
N LEU A 138 -10.29 -11.63 -7.66
CA LEU A 138 -11.27 -11.02 -8.57
C LEU A 138 -11.16 -9.49 -8.55
N LEU A 139 -11.04 -8.88 -7.36
CA LEU A 139 -10.80 -7.45 -7.21
C LEU A 139 -9.53 -7.02 -7.94
N GLN A 140 -8.41 -7.72 -7.72
CA GLN A 140 -7.13 -7.42 -8.39
C GLN A 140 -7.24 -7.50 -9.91
N THR A 141 -7.88 -8.56 -10.41
CA THR A 141 -8.11 -8.74 -11.85
C THR A 141 -8.96 -7.59 -12.42
N GLY A 142 -10.05 -7.23 -11.75
CA GLY A 142 -10.89 -6.09 -12.17
C GLY A 142 -10.13 -4.76 -12.22
N LEU A 143 -9.33 -4.51 -11.18
CA LEU A 143 -8.50 -3.31 -11.07
C LEU A 143 -7.43 -3.22 -12.16
N ARG A 144 -6.77 -4.34 -12.49
CA ARG A 144 -5.76 -4.42 -13.55
C ARG A 144 -6.36 -4.17 -14.93
N GLU A 145 -7.47 -4.84 -15.24
CA GLU A 145 -8.10 -4.81 -16.56
C GLU A 145 -8.95 -3.55 -16.81
N GLY A 146 -9.18 -2.70 -15.80
CA GLY A 146 -10.06 -1.53 -15.94
C GLY A 146 -11.56 -1.87 -15.89
N LEU A 147 -11.92 -3.05 -15.38
CA LEU A 147 -13.28 -3.59 -15.43
C LEU A 147 -14.00 -3.35 -14.09
N MET A 148 -14.98 -2.44 -14.08
CA MET A 148 -15.72 -2.12 -12.86
C MET A 148 -16.61 -3.27 -12.37
N LYS A 149 -17.21 -4.06 -13.28
CA LYS A 149 -18.09 -5.16 -12.87
C LYS A 149 -17.39 -6.16 -11.92
N PRO A 150 -16.22 -6.74 -12.26
CA PRO A 150 -15.46 -7.58 -11.32
C PRO A 150 -15.10 -6.87 -10.00
N VAL A 151 -14.81 -5.56 -10.05
CA VAL A 151 -14.54 -4.77 -8.83
C VAL A 151 -15.77 -4.73 -7.93
N LEU A 152 -16.95 -4.44 -8.48
CA LEU A 152 -18.20 -4.40 -7.73
C LEU A 152 -18.59 -5.80 -7.22
N ASP A 153 -18.51 -6.83 -8.07
CA ASP A 153 -18.82 -8.21 -7.72
C ASP A 153 -17.96 -8.70 -6.53
N ALA A 154 -16.65 -8.38 -6.53
CA ALA A 154 -15.78 -8.68 -5.39
C ALA A 154 -16.15 -7.85 -4.14
N CYS A 155 -16.53 -6.58 -4.35
CA CYS A 155 -16.83 -5.66 -3.26
C CYS A 155 -18.09 -6.01 -2.48
N GLU A 156 -19.06 -6.67 -3.11
CA GLU A 156 -20.25 -7.20 -2.41
C GLU A 156 -19.87 -8.13 -1.25
N SER A 157 -18.75 -8.86 -1.37
CA SER A 157 -18.25 -9.71 -0.28
C SER A 157 -17.20 -9.02 0.59
N LEU A 158 -16.40 -8.11 0.04
CA LEU A 158 -15.27 -7.49 0.74
C LEU A 158 -15.65 -6.19 1.47
N GLY A 159 -16.84 -5.65 1.24
CA GLY A 159 -17.25 -4.38 1.83
C GLY A 159 -18.67 -4.02 1.46
N SER A 160 -18.84 -2.90 0.76
CA SER A 160 -20.15 -2.43 0.32
C SER A 160 -20.07 -1.75 -1.04
N VAL A 161 -21.19 -1.77 -1.76
CA VAL A 161 -21.36 -1.06 -3.03
C VAL A 161 -22.42 0.02 -2.86
N LYS A 162 -22.07 1.25 -3.23
CA LYS A 162 -23.00 2.39 -3.26
C LYS A 162 -22.71 3.24 -4.49
N ASP A 163 -23.72 3.51 -5.31
CA ASP A 163 -23.60 4.41 -6.48
C ASP A 163 -22.37 4.11 -7.38
N ASP A 164 -22.24 2.85 -7.82
CA ASP A 164 -21.09 2.34 -8.61
C ASP A 164 -19.71 2.57 -7.97
N THR A 165 -19.68 2.72 -6.65
CA THR A 165 -18.46 2.85 -5.84
C THR A 165 -18.34 1.66 -4.92
N CYS A 166 -17.20 0.99 -4.98
CA CYS A 166 -16.81 -0.04 -4.03
C CYS A 166 -16.17 0.61 -2.80
N ILE A 167 -16.60 0.24 -1.60
CA ILE A 167 -16.06 0.74 -0.33
C ILE A 167 -15.61 -0.46 0.51
N ILE A 168 -14.33 -0.51 0.85
CA ILE A 168 -13.70 -1.57 1.64
C ILE A 168 -13.18 -0.97 2.95
N ASN A 169 -13.49 -1.60 4.08
CA ASN A 169 -12.88 -1.26 5.36
C ASN A 169 -11.45 -1.79 5.40
N SER A 170 -10.48 -0.89 5.59
CA SER A 170 -9.05 -1.17 5.66
C SER A 170 -8.49 -0.84 7.04
N ASP A 171 -7.22 -1.17 7.28
CA ASP A 171 -6.58 -0.88 8.56
C ASP A 171 -6.40 0.61 8.86
N LEU A 172 -6.39 1.48 7.85
CA LEU A 172 -6.21 2.93 8.00
C LEU A 172 -7.53 3.72 7.89
N GLY A 173 -8.63 3.09 7.47
CA GLY A 173 -9.88 3.77 7.16
C GLY A 173 -10.70 3.04 6.09
N GLU A 174 -11.70 3.70 5.55
CA GLU A 174 -12.43 3.18 4.39
C GLU A 174 -11.72 3.55 3.09
N VAL A 175 -11.53 2.57 2.22
CA VAL A 175 -11.00 2.76 0.86
C VAL A 175 -12.16 2.69 -0.12
N ALA A 176 -12.42 3.80 -0.81
CA ALA A 176 -13.37 3.86 -1.91
C ALA A 176 -12.66 3.71 -3.25
N ILE A 177 -13.24 2.90 -4.14
CA ILE A 177 -12.77 2.62 -5.49
C ILE A 177 -13.91 2.96 -6.45
N THR A 178 -13.68 3.91 -7.36
CA THR A 178 -14.71 4.42 -8.27
C THR A 178 -14.10 4.86 -9.60
N ARG A 179 -14.94 5.08 -10.62
CA ARG A 179 -14.55 5.82 -11.85
C ARG A 179 -14.76 7.34 -11.71
N GLY A 180 -15.68 7.72 -10.83
CA GLY A 180 -16.10 9.10 -10.60
C GLY A 180 -15.19 9.87 -9.63
N TYR A 181 -15.48 11.15 -9.45
CA TYR A 181 -14.87 11.93 -8.38
C TYR A 181 -15.76 11.87 -7.13
N ILE A 182 -15.14 11.74 -5.95
CA ILE A 182 -15.80 11.92 -4.66
C ILE A 182 -15.42 13.32 -4.17
N ASN A 183 -16.41 14.21 -4.08
CA ASN A 183 -16.23 15.61 -3.65
C ASN A 183 -16.78 15.84 -2.22
N GLU A 184 -16.88 14.79 -1.42
CA GLU A 184 -17.39 14.84 -0.05
C GLU A 184 -16.26 15.09 0.96
N ASP A 185 -16.56 15.85 2.01
CA ASP A 185 -15.62 16.13 3.09
C ASP A 185 -15.15 14.84 3.79
N GLY A 186 -13.87 14.80 4.13
CA GLY A 186 -13.24 13.67 4.84
C GLY A 186 -12.64 12.58 3.95
N TRP A 187 -12.88 12.61 2.64
CA TRP A 187 -12.22 11.73 1.68
C TRP A 187 -10.90 12.33 1.17
N LEU A 188 -9.82 11.58 1.34
CA LEU A 188 -8.50 11.93 0.80
C LEU A 188 -8.29 11.18 -0.51
N HIS A 189 -8.04 11.89 -1.60
CA HIS A 189 -7.63 11.22 -2.85
C HIS A 189 -6.27 10.54 -2.67
N ILE A 190 -6.22 9.23 -2.89
CA ILE A 190 -5.02 8.42 -2.83
C ILE A 190 -4.71 7.85 -4.22
N VAL A 191 -3.43 7.72 -4.54
CA VAL A 191 -2.98 7.17 -5.82
C VAL A 191 -2.27 5.85 -5.54
N PRO A 192 -2.76 4.71 -6.04
CA PRO A 192 -2.04 3.44 -5.96
C PRO A 192 -0.62 3.56 -6.50
N ASP A 193 0.35 3.02 -5.76
CA ASP A 193 1.75 3.03 -6.18
C ASP A 193 2.08 1.81 -7.05
N ASN A 194 1.91 1.94 -8.36
CA ASN A 194 2.35 0.94 -9.34
C ASN A 194 3.88 0.91 -9.56
N SER A 195 4.66 1.70 -8.82
CA SER A 195 6.11 1.84 -8.99
C SER A 195 6.78 2.07 -7.64
N PRO A 196 6.74 1.04 -6.79
CA PRO A 196 6.77 1.16 -5.33
C PRO A 196 8.14 1.56 -4.81
N PHE A 197 9.20 1.23 -5.53
CA PHE A 197 10.56 1.47 -5.08
C PHE A 197 11.32 2.42 -5.96
N ARG A 198 11.67 3.55 -5.34
CA ARG A 198 12.57 4.54 -5.89
C ARG A 198 13.80 4.58 -5.02
N HIS A 199 14.66 3.58 -5.21
CA HIS A 199 16.06 3.72 -4.87
C HIS A 199 16.73 4.50 -5.98
N VAL A 200 17.26 5.67 -5.63
CA VAL A 200 18.08 6.43 -6.56
C VAL A 200 19.44 6.63 -5.90
N LEU A 201 20.46 6.03 -6.51
CA LEU A 201 21.85 6.32 -6.23
C LEU A 201 22.28 7.42 -7.21
N THR A 202 22.60 8.62 -6.71
CA THR A 202 23.08 9.71 -7.55
C THR A 202 24.58 9.88 -7.38
N ARG A 203 25.32 9.33 -8.35
CA ARG A 203 26.79 9.39 -8.59
C ARG A 203 27.69 8.74 -7.53
N VAL A 204 28.35 7.66 -7.95
CA VAL A 204 29.75 7.40 -7.60
C VAL A 204 30.57 8.31 -8.51
N ASN A 205 31.21 9.36 -7.98
CA ASN A 205 32.30 9.99 -8.72
C ASN A 205 33.41 8.94 -8.80
N GLN A 206 33.58 8.32 -9.97
CA GLN A 206 34.80 7.60 -10.29
C GLN A 206 35.91 8.66 -10.41
N SER A 207 36.71 8.79 -9.37
CA SER A 207 37.99 9.50 -9.39
C SER A 207 39.09 8.57 -9.89
#